data_AF-A0A0V0Z7E1-F1
#
_entry.id   AF-A0A0V0Z7E1-F1
#
_cell.length_a   1.000
_cell.length_b   1.000
_cell.length_c   1.000
_cell.angle_alpha   90.00
_cell.angle_beta   90.00
_cell.angle_gamma   90.00
#
_symmetry.space_group_name_H-M   'P 1'
#
loop_
_entity.id
_entity.type
_entity.pdbx_description
1 polymer ?
#
loop_
_entity_poly.entity_id
_entity_poly.type
_entity_poly.pdbx_seq_one_letter_code
_entity_poly.pdbx_strand_id
1 'polypeptide(L)' 'LQRLELPNVDYETDLKSVLDQSIRILQAMVDISAERGWLATTLRVIGLMQMIVQARWITDPPLSTLPHVGLYTAR' A
#
# COMPACT_ATOMS: atom_id res chain seq x y z
N LEU A 1 -1.99 2.46 6.83
CA LEU A 1 -1.00 3.37 6.20
C LEU A 1 -0.68 4.59 7.06
N GLN A 2 -1.63 5.14 7.82
CA GLN A 2 -1.38 6.32 8.66
C GLN A 2 -0.44 6.10 9.87
N ARG A 3 0.10 4.88 10.06
CA ARG A 3 1.01 4.52 11.16
C ARG A 3 0.45 4.93 12.53
N LEU A 4 -0.82 4.60 12.76
CA LEU A 4 -1.47 4.84 14.04
C LEU A 4 -0.91 3.87 15.09
N GLU A 5 -0.69 4.34 16.31
CA GLU A 5 -0.37 3.47 17.44
C GLU A 5 -1.60 2.63 17.79
N LEU A 6 -1.42 1.31 17.79
CA LEU A 6 -2.48 0.38 18.10
C LEU A 6 -2.46 0.08 19.62
N PRO A 7 -3.64 -0.03 20.26
CA PRO A 7 -3.72 -0.15 21.72
C PRO A 7 -3.21 -1.50 22.27
N ASN A 8 -3.02 -2.52 21.43
CA ASN A 8 -2.55 -3.85 21.83
C ASN A 8 -1.70 -4.48 20.72
N VAL A 9 -0.69 -5.26 21.12
CA VAL A 9 0.22 -6.06 20.26
C VAL A 9 -0.54 -7.08 19.40
N ASP A 10 -1.68 -7.61 19.88
CA ASP A 10 -2.51 -8.51 19.09
C ASP A 10 -2.99 -7.82 17.79
N TYR A 11 -3.40 -6.56 17.88
CA TYR A 11 -3.82 -5.78 16.71
C TYR A 11 -2.67 -5.49 15.75
N GLU A 12 -1.45 -5.29 16.26
CA GLU A 12 -0.26 -5.14 15.40
C GLU A 12 0.02 -6.40 14.60
N THR A 13 -0.11 -7.55 15.26
CA THR A 13 0.13 -8.86 14.65
C THR A 13 -0.95 -9.17 13.60
N ASP A 14 -2.21 -8.89 13.91
CA ASP A 14 -3.34 -9.02 12.98
C ASP A 14 -3.17 -8.09 11.77
N LEU A 15 -2.83 -6.82 12.01
CA LEU A 15 -2.62 -5.85 10.93
C LEU A 15 -1.48 -6.31 10.01
N LYS A 16 -0.36 -6.77 10.59
CA LYS A 16 0.79 -7.26 9.81
C LYS A 16 0.40 -8.48 8.97
N SER A 17 -0.34 -9.42 9.54
CA SER A 17 -0.84 -10.60 8.84
C SER A 17 -1.74 -10.22 7.66
N VAL A 18 -2.72 -9.32 7.89
CA VAL A 18 -3.64 -8.86 6.84
C VAL A 18 -2.92 -8.13 5.72
N LEU A 19 -1.94 -7.26 6.05
CA LEU A 19 -1.18 -6.52 5.05
C LEU A 19 -0.34 -7.46 4.16
N ASP A 20 0.32 -8.47 4.72
CA ASP A 20 1.09 -9.45 3.94
C ASP A 20 0.19 -10.25 2.98
N GLN A 21 -0.97 -10.71 3.46
CA GLN A 21 -1.91 -11.45 2.62
C GLN A 21 -2.58 -10.58 1.55
N SER A 22 -2.83 -9.29 1.85
CA SER A 22 -3.49 -8.38 0.91
C SER A 22 -2.71 -8.19 -0.40
N ILE A 23 -1.37 -8.24 -0.36
CA ILE A 23 -0.53 -8.10 -1.56
C ILE A 23 -0.78 -9.24 -2.54
N ARG A 24 -0.91 -10.48 -2.05
CA ARG A 24 -1.16 -11.66 -2.89
C ARG A 24 -2.50 -11.56 -3.62
N ILE A 25 -3.52 -11.04 -2.94
CA ILE A 25 -4.85 -10.81 -3.51
C ILE A 25 -4.77 -9.72 -4.59
N LEU A 26 -4.06 -8.62 -4.32
CA LEU A 26 -3.91 -7.53 -5.28
C LEU A 26 -3.15 -7.96 -6.54
N GLN A 27 -2.14 -8.82 -6.42
CA GLN A 27 -1.44 -9.39 -7.58
C GLN A 27 -2.39 -10.20 -8.47
N ALA A 28 -3.20 -11.09 -7.88
CA ALA A 28 -4.21 -11.83 -8.64
C ALA A 28 -5.23 -10.90 -9.32
N MET A 29 -5.59 -9.78 -8.68
CA MET A 29 -6.44 -8.75 -9.30
C MET A 29 -5.76 -8.05 -10.48
N VAL A 30 -4.45 -7.79 -10.40
CA VAL A 30 -3.67 -7.26 -11.53
C VAL A 30 -3.72 -8.24 -12.70
N ASP A 31 -3.47 -9.53 -12.45
CA ASP A 31 -3.43 -10.55 -13.50
C ASP A 31 -4.78 -10.66 -14.23
N ILE A 32 -5.89 -10.77 -13.49
CA ILE A 32 -7.23 -10.86 -14.07
C ILE A 32 -7.59 -9.57 -14.83
N SER A 33 -7.28 -8.40 -14.25
CA SER A 33 -7.61 -7.13 -14.91
C SER A 33 -6.78 -6.89 -16.18
N ALA A 34 -5.52 -7.33 -16.19
CA ALA A 34 -4.63 -7.26 -17.34
C ALA A 34 -5.08 -8.22 -18.45
N GLU A 35 -5.46 -9.45 -18.10
CA GLU A 35 -5.98 -10.44 -19.06
C GLU A 35 -7.28 -9.97 -19.72
N ARG A 36 -8.12 -9.23 -18.98
CA ARG A 36 -9.36 -8.62 -19.49
C ARG A 36 -9.16 -7.30 -20.22
N GLY A 37 -7.94 -6.75 -20.25
CA GLY A 37 -7.63 -5.46 -20.87
C GLY A 37 -8.19 -4.23 -20.14
N TRP A 38 -8.50 -4.35 -18.83
CA TRP A 38 -9.07 -3.26 -18.03
C TRP A 38 -8.00 -2.31 -17.49
N LEU A 39 -7.36 -1.54 -18.38
CA LEU A 39 -6.24 -0.66 -18.05
C LEU A 39 -6.49 0.23 -16.82
N ALA A 40 -7.65 0.89 -16.75
CA ALA A 40 -7.97 1.79 -15.63
C ALA A 40 -8.04 1.04 -14.29
N THR A 41 -8.57 -0.18 -14.29
CA THR A 41 -8.64 -1.03 -13.10
C THR A 41 -7.26 -1.52 -12.73
N THR A 42 -6.48 -2.01 -13.69
CA THR A 42 -5.11 -2.50 -13.48
C THR A 42 -4.22 -1.41 -12.86
N LEU A 43 -4.27 -0.18 -13.37
CA LEU A 43 -3.51 0.95 -12.83
C LEU A 43 -3.93 1.30 -11.39
N ARG A 44 -5.22 1.25 -11.08
CA ARG A 44 -5.71 1.51 -9.72
C ARG A 44 -5.24 0.43 -8.73
N VAL A 45 -5.26 -0.85 -9.13
CA VAL A 45 -4.79 -1.96 -8.30
C VAL A 45 -3.28 -1.86 -8.06
N ILE A 46 -2.49 -1.52 -9.09
CA ILE A 46 -1.05 -1.28 -8.97
C ILE A 46 -0.77 -0.13 -7.99
N GLY A 47 -1.51 0.99 -8.10
CA GLY A 47 -1.39 2.10 -7.15
C GLY A 47 -1.73 1.70 -5.72
N LEU A 48 -2.74 0.86 -5.53
CA LEU A 48 -3.10 0.29 -4.22
C LEU A 48 -1.98 -0.57 -3.63
N MET A 49 -1.37 -1.41 -4.45
CA MET A 49 -0.23 -2.23 -4.06
C MET A 49 0.97 -1.36 -3.64
N GLN A 50 1.27 -0.30 -4.40
CA GLN A 50 2.32 0.65 -4.05
C GLN A 50 2.04 1.35 -2.71
N MET A 51 0.80 1.76 -2.46
CA MET A 51 0.41 2.37 -1.19
C MET A 51 0.66 1.43 -0.01
N ILE A 52 0.32 0.14 -0.15
CA ILE A 52 0.53 -0.88 0.90
C ILE A 52 2.01 -1.13 1.15
N VAL A 53 2.80 -1.38 0.10
CA VAL A 53 4.24 -1.69 0.21
C VAL A 53 5.02 -0.52 0.80
N GLN A 54 4.74 0.70 0.34
CA GLN A 54 5.41 1.91 0.86
C GLN A 54 4.87 2.33 2.23
N ALA A 55 3.75 1.75 2.67
CA ALA A 55 2.99 2.19 3.83
C ALA A 55 2.54 3.66 3.76
N ARG A 56 2.34 4.22 2.56
CA ARG A 56 2.01 5.64 2.30
C ARG A 56 0.79 5.81 1.40
N TRP A 57 0.13 6.95 1.50
CA TRP A 57 -1.00 7.26 0.62
C TRP A 57 -0.52 7.79 -0.72
N ILE A 58 -1.33 7.63 -1.77
CA ILE A 58 -1.06 8.17 -3.11
C ILE A 58 -0.97 9.71 -3.12
N THR A 59 -1.56 10.37 -2.11
CA THR A 59 -1.53 11.82 -1.92
C THR A 59 -0.26 12.30 -1.21
N ASP A 60 0.53 11.39 -0.62
CA ASP A 60 1.76 11.77 0.06
C ASP A 60 2.84 12.14 -0.96
N PRO A 61 3.78 13.05 -0.62
CA PRO A 61 4.87 13.40 -1.53
C PRO A 61 5.73 12.17 -1.87
N PRO A 62 6.15 11.99 -3.13
CA PRO A 62 6.92 10.81 -3.55
C PRO A 62 8.28 10.72 -2.84
N LEU A 63 8.88 11.85 -2.47
CA LEU A 63 10.14 11.89 -1.74
C LEU A 63 10.04 11.26 -0.35
N SER A 64 8.84 11.18 0.21
CA SER A 64 8.63 10.58 1.54
C SER A 64 8.65 9.05 1.54
N THR A 65 8.88 8.42 0.37
CA THR A 65 9.20 6.99 0.23
C THR A 65 10.67 6.68 0.55
N LEU A 66 11.54 7.70 0.50
CA LEU A 66 12.96 7.52 0.81
C LEU A 66 13.16 7.34 2.33
N PRO A 67 14.08 6.46 2.73
CA PRO A 67 14.45 6.35 4.14
C PRO A 67 15.05 7.67 4.61
N HIS A 68 14.74 8.06 5.85
CA HIS A 68 15.14 9.32 6.50
C HIS A 68 14.46 10.60 5.97
N VAL A 69 13.56 10.51 4.99
CA VAL A 69 12.78 11.65 4.51
C VAL A 69 11.38 11.65 5.13
N GLY A 70 11.16 12.56 6.08
CA GLY A 70 9.87 12.74 6.74
C GLY A 70 8.84 13.46 5.86
N LEU A 71 7.56 13.40 6.24
CA LEU A 71 6.49 14.17 5.59
C LEU A 71 6.76 15.68 5.56
N TYR A 72 7.40 16.21 6.61
CA TYR A 72 7.74 17.63 6.70
C TYR A 72 8.88 18.02 5.75
N THR A 73 9.83 17.12 5.51
CA THR A 73 11.01 17.35 4.67
C THR A 73 10.68 17.21 3.18
N ALA A 74 9.65 16.42 2.87
CA ALA A 74 9.24 16.10 1.51
C ALA A 74 8.16 17.05 0.92
N ARG A 75 7.68 18.01 1.71
CA ARG A 75 6.75 19.07 1.26
C ARG A 75 7.54 20.24 0.73
#